data_AF-A0A345YCQ8-F1
#
_entry.id   AF-A0A345YCQ8-F1
#
_cell.length_a   1.000
_cell.length_b   1.000
_cell.length_c   1.000
_cell.angle_alpha   90.00
_cell.angle_beta   90.00
_cell.angle_gamma   90.00
#
_symmetry.space_group_name_H-M   'P 1'
#
loop_
_entity.id
_entity.type
_entity.pdbx_description
1 polymer ?
#
loop_
_entity_poly.entity_id
_entity_poly.type
_entity_poly.pdbx_seq_one_letter_code
_entity_poly.pdbx_strand_id
1 'polypeptide(L)'
;MPIKLNSTQLEDVVAQTYSAIARPDRVIELLGTVSRFPERSADSTSALETHLANAASIIDQMYPHNADDLAALDTQGDRVPDSDLAMDAAQRVVHVNTAILADPAFIPGQFLPDWVLDGVGRGVPERECLPRNETPRLVRLHCSEDDVDGSWFMVRREELSEGLRYHFFAVRMQWDDRHGLSFQDALGLSDVETMLLRHLVRGGTLRGFADRRDRSLGTVRNQMKVLQRKLGVRSKEEVLLLYAGFASTMDGSANRTSPAPHECTNLLHSDDGSIAWEEMGDPQGRPVVFFHPLEGALMPNRAERAFRQHGLRIIAPWRPFHGDTSGEGFGQDGIESFAAKLSGLLEQLDVSRATAFATQAGAPYMMACIKRSPAIFDRAIGAGAFLPIGTESEMGLIPASHRMSIRAVRTAPAVARMYQRGMLAAIGSGSFHRFVEDFYDGYQRELDAVRHPELLSVFRRAASYSITSTLDGPIDTMQFWASDWSELFADIEVPLSLMYGTHDANMPRALVEAVSARLGLRRASFIENAGSFLLMDSPEAVARLLSER
;
A
#
# COMPACT_ATOMS: atom_id res chain seq x y z
N MET A 1 -9.95 -29.22 40.70
CA MET A 1 -8.50 -28.96 40.51
C MET A 1 -8.36 -28.02 39.33
N PRO A 2 -7.71 -26.85 39.48
CA PRO A 2 -7.54 -25.91 38.38
C PRO A 2 -6.55 -26.51 37.38
N ILE A 3 -6.97 -26.56 36.12
CA ILE A 3 -6.14 -27.01 35.01
C ILE A 3 -5.05 -25.95 34.79
N LYS A 4 -3.79 -26.37 34.93
CA LYS A 4 -2.60 -25.54 34.69
C LYS A 4 -2.65 -24.92 33.28
N LEU A 5 -2.21 -23.67 33.18
CA LEU A 5 -1.98 -22.93 31.93
C LEU A 5 -1.19 -23.79 30.91
N ASN A 6 -1.63 -23.83 29.65
CA ASN A 6 -0.78 -24.27 28.55
C ASN A 6 0.15 -23.11 28.16
N SER A 7 1.35 -23.04 28.75
CA SER A 7 2.31 -21.93 28.55
C SER A 7 2.77 -21.79 27.08
N THR A 8 2.77 -22.88 26.32
CA THR A 8 3.32 -22.93 24.95
C THR A 8 2.59 -22.03 23.96
N GLN A 9 1.25 -21.90 24.04
CA GLN A 9 0.50 -21.09 23.06
C GLN A 9 0.69 -19.59 23.26
N LEU A 10 0.73 -19.11 24.51
CA LEU A 10 1.03 -17.72 24.82
C LEU A 10 2.48 -17.39 24.45
N GLU A 11 3.42 -18.28 24.77
CA GLU A 11 4.82 -18.15 24.38
C GLU A 11 4.99 -18.03 22.85
N ASP A 12 4.27 -18.83 22.06
CA ASP A 12 4.29 -18.77 20.60
C ASP A 12 3.75 -17.44 20.05
N VAL A 13 2.60 -16.96 20.57
CA VAL A 13 2.02 -15.67 20.15
C VAL A 13 2.92 -14.51 20.55
N VAL A 14 3.49 -14.56 21.75
CA VAL A 14 4.45 -13.56 22.23
C VAL A 14 5.71 -13.55 21.35
N ALA A 15 6.27 -14.72 21.04
CA ALA A 15 7.43 -14.82 20.15
C ALA A 15 7.15 -14.23 18.76
N GLN A 16 5.98 -14.50 18.18
CA GLN A 16 5.57 -13.90 16.91
C GLN A 16 5.36 -12.38 17.02
N THR A 17 4.77 -11.92 18.12
CA THR A 17 4.56 -10.48 18.41
C THR A 17 5.91 -9.74 18.40
N TYR A 18 6.93 -10.26 19.08
CA TYR A 18 8.26 -9.65 19.07
C TYR A 18 9.04 -9.88 17.75
N SER A 19 8.79 -10.98 17.03
CA SER A 19 9.36 -11.22 15.70
C SER A 19 8.88 -10.21 14.66
N ALA A 20 7.60 -9.81 14.73
CA ALA A 20 7.01 -8.81 13.84
C ALA A 20 7.67 -7.43 13.96
N ILE A 21 8.37 -7.12 15.05
CA ILE A 21 9.18 -5.91 15.20
C ILE A 21 10.34 -5.89 14.18
N ALA A 22 11.00 -7.04 13.99
CA ALA A 22 12.11 -7.17 13.06
C ALA A 22 11.66 -7.33 11.60
N ARG A 23 10.41 -7.75 11.38
CA ARG A 23 9.79 -7.92 10.06
C ARG A 23 8.38 -7.33 10.03
N PRO A 24 8.25 -6.00 9.89
CA PRO A 24 6.96 -5.31 9.97
C PRO A 24 5.95 -5.76 8.91
N ASP A 25 6.42 -6.23 7.75
CA ASP A 25 5.59 -6.81 6.68
C ASP A 25 4.80 -8.03 7.15
N ARG A 26 5.23 -8.72 8.21
CA ARG A 26 4.57 -9.92 8.74
C ARG A 26 3.49 -9.65 9.78
N VAL A 27 3.11 -8.40 10.03
CA VAL A 27 2.08 -8.09 11.03
C VAL A 27 0.70 -8.68 10.67
N ILE A 28 0.44 -8.99 9.39
CA ILE A 28 -0.76 -9.72 8.96
C ILE A 28 -0.76 -11.16 9.49
N GLU A 29 0.39 -11.85 9.50
CA GLU A 29 0.52 -13.21 10.05
C GLU A 29 0.12 -13.23 11.54
N LEU A 30 0.45 -12.16 12.28
CA LEU A 30 0.08 -12.00 13.69
C LEU A 30 -1.44 -11.98 13.91
N LEU A 31 -2.22 -11.39 12.99
CA LEU A 31 -3.69 -11.40 13.08
C LEU A 31 -4.22 -12.85 13.10
N GLY A 32 -3.66 -13.73 12.28
CA GLY A 32 -4.04 -15.13 12.23
C GLY A 32 -3.77 -15.87 13.54
N THR A 33 -2.68 -15.52 14.21
CA THR A 33 -2.30 -16.13 15.50
C THR A 33 -3.13 -15.59 16.66
N VAL A 34 -3.30 -14.27 16.75
CA VAL A 34 -4.11 -13.63 17.79
C VAL A 34 -5.59 -14.02 17.67
N SER A 35 -6.14 -14.07 16.45
CA SER A 35 -7.55 -14.45 16.21
C SER A 35 -7.89 -15.91 16.57
N ARG A 36 -6.89 -16.77 16.71
CA ARG A 36 -7.04 -18.18 17.13
C ARG A 36 -6.69 -18.37 18.60
N PHE A 37 -6.27 -17.31 19.31
CA PHE A 37 -5.93 -17.39 20.71
C PHE A 37 -7.20 -17.68 21.51
N PRO A 38 -7.29 -18.84 22.19
CA PRO A 38 -8.53 -19.25 22.81
C PRO A 38 -8.75 -18.40 24.07
N GLU A 39 -9.93 -17.78 24.19
CA GLU A 39 -10.39 -17.06 25.39
C GLU A 39 -10.50 -18.03 26.59
N ARG A 40 -9.38 -18.38 27.21
CA ARG A 40 -9.30 -19.43 28.24
C ARG A 40 -9.20 -18.89 29.66
N SER A 41 -8.66 -17.68 29.87
CA SER A 41 -8.71 -16.96 31.15
C SER A 41 -8.40 -15.46 30.98
N ALA A 42 -9.01 -14.61 31.81
CA ALA A 42 -8.78 -13.15 31.82
C ALA A 42 -7.28 -12.80 32.00
N ASP A 43 -6.57 -13.56 32.83
CA ASP A 43 -5.12 -13.38 33.06
C ASP A 43 -4.28 -13.58 31.79
N SER A 44 -4.64 -14.57 30.96
CA SER A 44 -3.90 -14.87 29.72
C SER A 44 -4.12 -13.82 28.64
N THR A 45 -5.35 -13.32 28.51
CA THR A 45 -5.66 -12.20 27.60
C THR A 45 -4.99 -10.92 28.07
N SER A 46 -5.00 -10.64 29.37
CA SER A 46 -4.30 -9.47 29.95
C SER A 46 -2.78 -9.52 29.73
N ALA A 47 -2.18 -10.72 29.80
CA ALA A 47 -0.75 -10.89 29.50
C ALA A 47 -0.46 -10.65 28.02
N LEU A 48 -1.29 -11.18 27.12
CA LEU A 48 -1.18 -10.96 25.67
C LEU A 48 -1.30 -9.46 25.31
N GLU A 49 -2.30 -8.78 25.85
CA GLU A 49 -2.50 -7.32 25.73
C GLU A 49 -1.24 -6.54 26.11
N THR A 50 -0.64 -6.90 27.25
CA THR A 50 0.58 -6.26 27.76
C THR A 50 1.75 -6.46 26.79
N HIS A 51 1.92 -7.66 26.24
CA HIS A 51 2.98 -7.94 25.27
C HIS A 51 2.78 -7.21 23.93
N LEU A 52 1.54 -7.15 23.43
CA LEU A 52 1.21 -6.40 22.21
C LEU A 52 1.47 -4.90 22.39
N ALA A 53 1.06 -4.32 23.52
CA ALA A 53 1.31 -2.92 23.84
C ALA A 53 2.81 -2.62 23.96
N ASN A 54 3.56 -3.50 24.63
CA ASN A 54 5.02 -3.36 24.76
C ASN A 54 5.72 -3.47 23.40
N ALA A 55 5.33 -4.42 22.55
CA ALA A 55 5.90 -4.57 21.21
C ALA A 55 5.61 -3.37 20.32
N ALA A 56 4.39 -2.83 20.37
CA ALA A 56 4.04 -1.60 19.66
C ALA A 56 4.92 -0.42 20.10
N SER A 57 5.15 -0.26 21.40
CA SER A 57 6.04 0.77 21.97
C SER A 57 7.51 0.60 21.53
N ILE A 58 7.99 -0.63 21.33
CA ILE A 58 9.32 -0.87 20.75
C ILE A 58 9.35 -0.48 19.27
N ILE A 59 8.30 -0.79 18.50
CA ILE A 59 8.19 -0.33 17.11
C ILE A 59 8.17 1.19 17.03
N ASP A 60 7.54 1.91 17.98
CA ASP A 60 7.59 3.38 18.09
C ASP A 60 9.03 3.91 18.14
N GLN A 61 9.91 3.22 18.88
CA GLN A 61 11.31 3.61 19.00
C GLN A 61 12.16 3.23 17.78
N MET A 62 11.87 2.08 17.15
CA MET A 62 12.65 1.57 16.03
C MET A 62 12.29 2.20 14.69
N TYR A 63 11.02 2.54 14.49
CA TYR A 63 10.47 3.11 13.25
C TYR A 63 9.65 4.36 13.58
N PRO A 64 10.26 5.44 14.10
CA PRO A 64 9.52 6.61 14.56
C PRO A 64 8.62 7.15 13.45
N HIS A 65 7.45 7.67 13.84
CA HIS A 65 6.49 8.22 12.90
C HIS A 65 7.10 9.42 12.17
N ASN A 66 7.32 9.31 10.85
CA ASN A 66 7.79 10.40 10.00
C ASN A 66 6.82 10.61 8.84
N ALA A 67 6.33 11.85 8.68
CA ALA A 67 5.44 12.23 7.59
C ALA A 67 6.09 12.03 6.20
N ASP A 68 7.43 12.12 6.10
CA ASP A 68 8.15 11.89 4.84
C ASP A 68 8.04 10.43 4.36
N ASP A 69 7.92 9.46 5.29
CA ASP A 69 7.81 8.05 4.94
C ASP A 69 6.44 7.72 4.33
N LEU A 70 5.38 8.44 4.72
CA LEU A 70 4.02 8.24 4.21
C LEU A 70 3.89 8.59 2.73
N ALA A 71 4.74 9.48 2.23
CA ALA A 71 4.79 9.77 0.80
C ALA A 71 5.44 8.64 -0.02
N ALA A 72 6.19 7.75 0.62
CA ALA A 72 6.75 6.53 0.03
C ALA A 72 5.77 5.33 0.06
N LEU A 73 4.51 5.52 0.48
CA LEU A 73 3.47 4.48 0.46
C LEU A 73 3.33 3.89 -0.94
N ASP A 74 3.61 2.61 -1.12
CA ASP A 74 3.47 1.93 -2.42
C ASP A 74 2.71 0.61 -2.28
N THR A 75 1.68 0.46 -3.10
CA THR A 75 0.82 -0.73 -3.19
C THR A 75 1.16 -1.59 -4.41
N GLN A 76 1.98 -1.07 -5.31
CA GLN A 76 2.54 -1.83 -6.41
C GLN A 76 3.77 -2.56 -5.86
N GLY A 77 3.64 -3.86 -5.62
CA GLY A 77 4.81 -4.72 -5.66
C GLY A 77 5.25 -4.75 -7.11
N ASP A 78 6.55 -4.77 -7.40
CA ASP A 78 7.13 -4.80 -8.75
C ASP A 78 6.30 -5.68 -9.71
N ARG A 79 5.28 -5.10 -10.36
CA ARG A 79 4.24 -5.79 -11.17
C ARG A 79 4.23 -5.30 -12.60
N VAL A 80 5.38 -4.86 -13.07
CA VAL A 80 5.90 -5.29 -14.36
C VAL A 80 6.76 -6.51 -14.01
N PRO A 81 6.83 -7.62 -14.79
CA PRO A 81 7.81 -8.67 -14.47
C PRO A 81 9.19 -8.01 -14.50
N ASP A 82 9.71 -7.67 -13.31
CA ASP A 82 10.95 -6.89 -13.15
C ASP A 82 12.17 -7.80 -13.33
N SER A 83 11.99 -8.93 -14.01
CA SER A 83 13.04 -9.86 -14.36
C SER A 83 13.48 -9.58 -15.77
N ASP A 84 14.78 -9.41 -15.98
CA ASP A 84 15.37 -9.19 -17.29
C ASP A 84 15.21 -10.39 -18.23
N LEU A 85 14.92 -11.57 -17.68
CA LEU A 85 14.53 -12.78 -18.40
C LEU A 85 13.59 -13.60 -17.50
N ALA A 86 12.54 -14.18 -18.07
CA ALA A 86 11.73 -15.20 -17.40
C ALA A 86 11.66 -16.46 -18.25
N MET A 87 11.64 -17.61 -17.58
CA MET A 87 11.69 -18.92 -18.21
C MET A 87 10.73 -19.89 -17.50
N ASP A 88 10.08 -20.76 -18.26
CA ASP A 88 9.23 -21.81 -17.68
C ASP A 88 10.04 -23.07 -17.27
N ALA A 89 9.37 -24.04 -16.66
CA ALA A 89 9.98 -25.32 -16.26
C ALA A 89 10.56 -26.14 -17.44
N ALA A 90 10.13 -25.88 -18.67
CA ALA A 90 10.61 -26.53 -19.89
C ALA A 90 11.74 -25.73 -20.56
N GLN A 91 12.30 -24.73 -19.88
CA GLN A 91 13.33 -23.83 -20.40
C GLN A 91 12.89 -22.98 -21.59
N ARG A 92 11.59 -22.69 -21.73
CA ARG A 92 11.11 -21.74 -22.73
C ARG A 92 11.15 -20.32 -22.18
N VAL A 93 11.59 -19.40 -23.02
CA VAL A 93 11.58 -17.97 -22.71
C VAL A 93 10.12 -17.52 -22.61
N VAL A 94 9.75 -16.95 -21.46
CA VAL A 94 8.42 -16.39 -21.20
C VAL A 94 8.46 -14.87 -21.39
N HIS A 95 9.55 -14.23 -20.94
CA HIS A 95 9.76 -12.79 -21.02
C HIS A 95 11.24 -12.49 -21.23
N VAL A 96 11.55 -11.42 -21.95
CA VAL A 96 12.91 -10.90 -22.09
C VAL A 96 12.90 -9.37 -22.10
N ASN A 97 13.79 -8.78 -21.32
CA ASN A 97 14.11 -7.36 -21.37
C ASN A 97 15.19 -7.13 -22.42
N THR A 98 14.79 -6.68 -23.60
CA THR A 98 15.68 -6.49 -24.76
C THR A 98 16.72 -5.38 -24.56
N ALA A 99 16.55 -4.51 -23.56
CA ALA A 99 17.57 -3.53 -23.18
C ALA A 99 18.76 -4.17 -22.44
N ILE A 100 18.58 -5.37 -21.87
CA ILE A 100 19.60 -6.11 -21.12
C ILE A 100 20.11 -7.27 -21.98
N LEU A 101 19.19 -8.01 -22.60
CA LEU A 101 19.45 -9.15 -23.47
C LEU A 101 19.06 -8.78 -24.90
N ALA A 102 19.97 -8.13 -25.62
CA ALA A 102 19.72 -7.61 -26.97
C ALA A 102 19.94 -8.64 -28.08
N ASP A 103 20.47 -9.83 -27.77
CA ASP A 103 20.71 -10.88 -28.75
C ASP A 103 19.37 -11.42 -29.30
N PRO A 104 19.20 -11.49 -30.63
CA PRO A 104 17.94 -11.90 -31.24
C PRO A 104 17.56 -13.36 -30.96
N ALA A 105 18.45 -14.17 -30.40
CA ALA A 105 18.17 -15.55 -30.03
C ALA A 105 17.21 -15.68 -28.82
N PHE A 106 17.04 -14.63 -28.01
CA PHE A 106 16.08 -14.63 -26.90
C PHE A 106 14.66 -14.33 -27.41
N ILE A 107 13.92 -15.37 -27.79
CA ILE A 107 12.59 -15.25 -28.40
C ILE A 107 11.52 -15.82 -27.45
N PRO A 108 10.56 -14.99 -26.96
CA PRO A 108 9.44 -15.49 -26.17
C PRO A 108 8.67 -16.64 -26.86
N GLY A 109 8.37 -17.69 -26.10
CA GLY A 109 7.74 -18.93 -26.57
C GLY A 109 8.70 -19.99 -27.10
N GLN A 110 9.97 -19.64 -27.38
CA GLN A 110 10.99 -20.58 -27.82
C GLN A 110 11.85 -21.08 -26.67
N PHE A 111 12.56 -22.19 -26.89
CA PHE A 111 13.54 -22.69 -25.93
C PHE A 111 14.69 -21.70 -25.79
N LEU A 112 15.20 -21.58 -24.57
CA LEU A 112 16.41 -20.83 -24.28
C LEU A 112 17.57 -21.43 -25.09
N PRO A 113 18.40 -20.62 -25.76
CA PRO A 113 19.53 -21.16 -26.51
C PRO A 113 20.51 -21.92 -25.61
N ASP A 114 21.05 -23.04 -26.11
CA ASP A 114 21.90 -23.96 -25.34
C ASP A 114 23.15 -23.27 -24.75
N TRP A 115 23.71 -22.29 -25.47
CA TRP A 115 24.89 -21.54 -25.03
C TRP A 115 24.64 -20.62 -23.82
N VAL A 116 23.39 -20.27 -23.49
CA VAL A 116 23.07 -19.31 -22.41
C VAL A 116 23.50 -19.83 -21.04
N LEU A 117 23.37 -21.14 -20.81
CA LEU A 117 23.67 -21.81 -19.54
C LEU A 117 24.95 -22.67 -19.58
N ASP A 118 25.57 -22.82 -20.75
CA ASP A 118 26.68 -23.74 -21.01
C ASP A 118 28.00 -23.38 -20.29
N GLY A 119 28.05 -22.25 -19.59
CA GLY A 119 29.22 -21.78 -18.86
C GLY A 119 29.19 -21.98 -17.35
N VAL A 120 28.21 -22.70 -16.78
CA VAL A 120 28.23 -23.03 -15.34
C VAL A 120 29.25 -24.14 -15.08
N GLY A 121 30.53 -23.78 -15.17
CA GLY A 121 31.68 -24.53 -14.68
C GLY A 121 31.71 -26.00 -15.07
N ARG A 122 32.29 -26.33 -16.24
CA ARG A 122 32.83 -27.66 -16.62
C ARG A 122 32.26 -28.84 -15.81
N GLY A 123 31.05 -29.31 -16.15
CA GLY A 123 30.54 -30.61 -15.70
C GLY A 123 29.41 -30.62 -14.67
N VAL A 124 28.75 -29.49 -14.36
CA VAL A 124 27.53 -29.47 -13.55
C VAL A 124 26.30 -29.51 -14.46
N PRO A 125 25.32 -30.43 -14.26
CA PRO A 125 24.09 -30.45 -15.05
C PRO A 125 23.28 -29.15 -14.88
N GLU A 126 22.72 -28.60 -15.95
CA GLU A 126 21.93 -27.35 -15.97
C GLU A 126 20.85 -27.28 -14.86
N ARG A 127 20.21 -28.42 -14.56
CA ARG A 127 19.19 -28.58 -13.51
C ARG A 127 19.71 -28.33 -12.09
N GLU A 128 21.02 -28.37 -11.88
CA GLU A 128 21.66 -28.07 -10.60
C GLU A 128 22.13 -26.61 -10.49
N CYS A 129 21.97 -25.82 -11.55
CA CYS A 129 22.39 -24.41 -11.59
C CYS A 129 21.25 -23.48 -11.12
N LEU A 130 20.00 -23.88 -11.36
CA LEU A 130 18.80 -23.13 -10.96
C LEU A 130 18.44 -23.34 -9.48
N PRO A 131 17.67 -22.41 -8.87
CA PRO A 131 17.13 -22.59 -7.51
C PRO A 131 16.16 -23.78 -7.45
N ARG A 132 16.32 -24.63 -6.41
CA ARG A 132 15.45 -25.79 -6.15
C ARG A 132 14.26 -25.45 -5.23
N ASN A 133 14.32 -24.32 -4.54
CA ASN A 133 13.32 -23.81 -3.61
C ASN A 133 13.19 -22.28 -3.81
N GLU A 134 12.42 -21.59 -2.97
CA GLU A 134 12.21 -20.13 -3.04
C GLU A 134 13.47 -19.31 -2.72
N THR A 135 14.57 -19.95 -2.24
CA THR A 135 15.82 -19.24 -1.98
C THR A 135 16.49 -18.85 -3.30
N PRO A 136 16.75 -17.55 -3.54
CA PRO A 136 17.38 -17.11 -4.78
C PRO A 136 18.80 -17.65 -4.95
N ARG A 137 19.26 -17.83 -6.21
CA ARG A 137 20.64 -18.23 -6.52
C ARG A 137 21.27 -17.29 -7.54
N LEU A 138 22.59 -17.10 -7.45
CA LEU A 138 23.35 -16.42 -8.50
C LEU A 138 23.72 -17.43 -9.58
N VAL A 139 23.34 -17.12 -10.82
CA VAL A 139 23.60 -17.91 -12.02
C VAL A 139 24.32 -17.04 -13.02
N ARG A 140 25.34 -17.58 -13.69
CA ARG A 140 26.05 -16.88 -14.75
C ARG A 140 25.39 -17.24 -16.09
N LEU A 141 24.90 -16.23 -16.80
CA LEU A 141 24.30 -16.39 -18.14
C LEU A 141 25.20 -15.76 -19.19
N HIS A 142 25.34 -16.44 -20.32
CA HIS A 142 25.90 -15.83 -21.52
C HIS A 142 24.80 -15.04 -22.21
N CYS A 143 25.11 -13.79 -22.61
CA CYS A 143 24.11 -12.88 -23.19
C CYS A 143 24.14 -12.82 -24.73
N SER A 144 25.12 -13.48 -25.35
CA SER A 144 25.22 -13.76 -26.79
C SER A 144 26.11 -14.99 -27.01
N GLU A 145 26.06 -15.61 -28.20
CA GLU A 145 26.90 -16.78 -28.53
C GLU A 145 28.41 -16.48 -28.42
N ASP A 146 28.83 -15.26 -28.75
CA ASP A 146 30.22 -14.79 -28.65
C ASP A 146 30.60 -14.26 -27.26
N ASP A 147 29.68 -14.24 -26.29
CA ASP A 147 29.93 -13.72 -24.94
C ASP A 147 30.70 -14.77 -24.13
N VAL A 148 32.02 -14.74 -24.16
CA VAL A 148 32.86 -15.74 -23.44
C VAL A 148 32.82 -15.56 -21.92
N ASP A 149 32.56 -14.34 -21.45
CA ASP A 149 32.63 -14.01 -20.04
C ASP A 149 31.27 -14.19 -19.34
N GLY A 150 30.13 -13.93 -19.97
CA GLY A 150 28.83 -14.04 -19.32
C GLY A 150 28.62 -13.04 -18.18
N SER A 151 27.36 -12.85 -17.79
CA SER A 151 26.91 -11.92 -16.76
C SER A 151 26.23 -12.64 -15.60
N TRP A 152 26.33 -12.08 -14.39
CA TRP A 152 25.65 -12.64 -13.22
C TRP A 152 24.19 -12.21 -13.19
N PHE A 153 23.31 -13.17 -12.93
CA PHE A 153 21.90 -12.96 -12.68
C PHE A 153 21.53 -13.58 -11.34
N MET A 154 20.71 -12.88 -10.56
CA MET A 154 19.98 -13.48 -9.45
C MET A 154 18.75 -14.18 -10.03
N VAL A 155 18.54 -15.44 -9.65
CA VAL A 155 17.43 -16.25 -10.14
C VAL A 155 16.50 -16.58 -9.00
N ARG A 156 15.23 -16.24 -9.18
CA ARG A 156 14.15 -16.57 -8.25
C ARG A 156 13.25 -17.65 -8.87
N ARG A 157 12.79 -18.56 -8.03
CA ARG A 157 11.83 -19.59 -8.37
C ARG A 157 10.46 -19.15 -7.88
N GLU A 158 9.45 -19.22 -8.73
CA GLU A 158 8.06 -18.93 -8.40
C GLU A 158 7.17 -20.08 -8.87
N GLU A 159 6.35 -20.62 -7.97
CA GLU A 159 5.31 -21.61 -8.32
C GLU A 159 4.01 -20.85 -8.60
N LEU A 160 3.60 -20.80 -9.86
CA LEU A 160 2.34 -20.21 -10.30
C LEU A 160 1.29 -21.30 -10.53
N SER A 161 0.01 -20.90 -10.54
CA SER A 161 -1.11 -21.79 -10.88
C SER A 161 -0.98 -22.42 -12.29
N GLU A 162 -0.29 -21.75 -13.21
CA GLU A 162 -0.02 -22.20 -14.58
C GLU A 162 1.28 -23.03 -14.72
N GLY A 163 2.08 -23.14 -13.65
CA GLY A 163 3.32 -23.91 -13.62
C GLY A 163 4.50 -23.16 -13.00
N LEU A 164 5.66 -23.82 -12.99
CA LEU A 164 6.88 -23.28 -12.41
C LEU A 164 7.53 -22.23 -13.32
N ARG A 165 7.94 -21.10 -12.73
CA ARG A 165 8.66 -20.04 -13.43
C ARG A 165 9.98 -19.69 -12.73
N TYR A 166 10.98 -19.36 -13.55
CA TYR A 166 12.27 -18.83 -13.12
C TYR A 166 12.41 -17.40 -13.61
N HIS A 167 12.70 -16.49 -12.69
CA HIS A 167 12.89 -15.07 -12.94
C HIS A 167 14.36 -14.69 -12.75
N PHE A 168 14.98 -14.11 -13.76
CA PHE A 168 16.39 -13.73 -13.77
C PHE A 168 16.52 -12.21 -13.70
N PHE A 169 17.32 -11.72 -12.77
CA PHE A 169 17.58 -10.30 -12.51
C PHE A 169 19.07 -10.03 -12.67
N ALA A 170 19.47 -9.21 -13.63
CA ALA A 170 20.88 -8.94 -13.91
C ALA A 170 21.55 -8.23 -12.72
N VAL A 171 22.61 -8.81 -12.17
CA VAL A 171 23.38 -8.22 -11.07
C VAL A 171 24.43 -7.29 -11.67
N ARG A 172 24.03 -6.04 -11.93
CA ARG A 172 24.88 -5.02 -12.53
C ARG A 172 24.55 -3.62 -12.03
N MET A 173 25.53 -2.72 -12.08
CA MET A 173 25.26 -1.30 -11.94
C MET A 173 24.52 -0.81 -13.19
N GLN A 174 23.38 -0.14 -13.02
CA GLN A 174 22.66 0.45 -14.13
C GLN A 174 23.06 1.91 -14.30
N TRP A 175 23.26 2.32 -15.55
CA TRP A 175 23.44 3.72 -15.88
C TRP A 175 22.08 4.34 -16.21
N ASP A 176 21.67 5.28 -15.38
CA ASP A 176 20.52 6.14 -15.61
C ASP A 176 21.00 7.49 -16.17
N ASP A 177 20.34 8.00 -17.21
CA ASP A 177 20.79 9.21 -17.90
C ASP A 177 20.57 10.48 -17.07
N ARG A 178 19.57 10.51 -16.17
CA ARG A 178 19.35 11.61 -15.24
C ARG A 178 20.44 11.62 -14.16
N HIS A 179 20.75 10.49 -13.54
CA HIS A 179 21.85 10.38 -12.58
C HIS A 179 23.19 10.68 -13.23
N GLY A 180 23.39 10.21 -14.47
CA GLY A 180 24.57 10.48 -15.26
C GLY A 180 24.80 11.98 -15.50
N LEU A 181 23.75 12.72 -15.87
CA LEU A 181 23.80 14.18 -16.06
C LEU A 181 24.06 14.91 -14.74
N SER A 182 23.34 14.56 -13.67
CA SER A 182 23.57 15.16 -12.36
C SER A 182 24.97 14.88 -11.82
N PHE A 183 25.51 13.68 -12.03
CA PHE A 183 26.87 13.32 -11.65
C PHE A 183 27.91 14.08 -12.48
N GLN A 184 27.64 14.23 -13.78
CA GLN A 184 28.46 15.05 -14.68
C GLN A 184 28.51 16.50 -14.20
N ASP A 185 27.38 17.11 -13.89
CA ASP A 185 27.29 18.51 -13.45
C ASP A 185 27.94 18.71 -12.08
N ALA A 186 27.63 17.84 -11.12
CA ALA A 186 28.14 17.95 -9.74
C ALA A 186 29.67 17.88 -9.66
N LEU A 187 30.30 17.14 -10.56
CA LEU A 187 31.75 16.89 -10.57
C LEU A 187 32.45 17.56 -11.77
N GLY A 188 31.69 18.35 -12.53
CA GLY A 188 32.13 19.09 -13.71
C GLY A 188 32.76 18.22 -14.80
N LEU A 189 32.29 16.99 -15.02
CA LEU A 189 32.85 16.05 -15.99
C LEU A 189 32.64 16.54 -17.44
N SER A 190 33.62 16.26 -18.31
CA SER A 190 33.47 16.45 -19.75
C SER A 190 32.65 15.33 -20.38
N ASP A 191 32.06 15.57 -21.55
CA ASP A 191 31.25 14.55 -22.25
C ASP A 191 32.03 13.24 -22.48
N VAL A 192 33.32 13.34 -22.78
CA VAL A 192 34.18 12.17 -23.00
C VAL A 192 34.39 11.38 -21.69
N GLU A 193 34.55 12.08 -20.56
CA GLU A 193 34.64 11.49 -19.23
C GLU A 193 33.33 10.82 -18.82
N THR A 194 32.18 11.48 -19.04
CA THR A 194 30.85 10.93 -18.78
C THR A 194 30.59 9.69 -19.63
N MET A 195 30.96 9.72 -20.92
CA MET A 195 30.81 8.55 -21.77
C MET A 195 31.72 7.40 -21.31
N LEU A 196 32.95 7.68 -20.86
CA LEU A 196 33.85 6.67 -20.29
C LEU A 196 33.27 6.04 -19.04
N LEU A 197 32.74 6.86 -18.13
CA LEU A 197 32.06 6.41 -16.94
C LEU A 197 30.83 5.56 -17.28
N ARG A 198 29.94 6.05 -18.15
CA ARG A 198 28.75 5.32 -18.65
C ARG A 198 29.11 3.95 -19.21
N HIS A 199 30.19 3.88 -19.99
CA HIS A 199 30.70 2.63 -20.55
C HIS A 199 31.15 1.65 -19.45
N LEU A 200 31.88 2.15 -18.45
CA LEU A 200 32.39 1.33 -17.34
C LEU A 200 31.27 0.86 -16.41
N VAL A 201 30.30 1.73 -16.08
CA VAL A 201 29.13 1.40 -15.25
C VAL A 201 28.31 0.29 -15.90
N ARG A 202 28.17 0.31 -17.23
CA ARG A 202 27.53 -0.76 -18.01
C ARG A 202 28.38 -2.03 -18.16
N GLY A 203 29.47 -2.17 -17.41
CA GLY A 203 30.34 -3.35 -17.42
C GLY A 203 31.37 -3.40 -18.55
N GLY A 204 31.49 -2.35 -19.36
CA GLY A 204 32.43 -2.32 -20.48
C GLY A 204 33.90 -2.20 -20.04
N THR A 205 34.84 -2.69 -20.87
CA THR A 205 36.28 -2.60 -20.60
C THR A 205 36.94 -1.39 -21.27
N LEU A 206 38.08 -0.91 -20.76
CA LEU A 206 38.84 0.19 -21.41
C LEU A 206 39.27 -0.15 -22.84
N ARG A 207 39.54 -1.43 -23.15
CA ARG A 207 39.82 -1.89 -24.51
C ARG A 207 38.57 -1.78 -25.38
N GLY A 208 37.42 -2.29 -24.92
CA GLY A 208 36.16 -2.14 -25.65
C GLY A 208 35.75 -0.67 -25.86
N PHE A 209 36.10 0.24 -24.94
CA PHE A 209 35.86 1.68 -25.13
C PHE A 209 36.77 2.30 -26.20
N ALA A 210 38.03 1.84 -26.26
CA ALA A 210 39.01 2.24 -27.26
C ALA A 210 38.59 1.78 -28.66
N ASP A 211 38.23 0.51 -28.80
CA ASP A 211 37.82 -0.11 -30.06
C ASP A 211 36.56 0.57 -30.62
N ARG A 212 35.56 0.82 -29.77
CA ARG A 212 34.31 1.52 -30.16
C ARG A 212 34.52 2.95 -30.66
N ARG A 213 35.64 3.60 -30.33
CA ARG A 213 35.95 4.97 -30.75
C ARG A 213 37.07 5.09 -31.75
N ASP A 214 37.61 3.96 -32.22
CA ASP A 214 38.79 3.93 -33.07
C ASP A 214 39.95 4.76 -32.46
N ARG A 215 40.24 4.50 -31.17
CA ARG A 215 41.32 5.16 -30.42
C ARG A 215 42.27 4.15 -29.82
N SER A 216 43.51 4.57 -29.57
CA SER A 216 44.49 3.70 -28.90
C SER A 216 44.13 3.47 -27.43
N LEU A 217 44.38 2.25 -26.94
CA LEU A 217 44.21 1.90 -25.52
C LEU A 217 45.01 2.82 -24.59
N GLY A 218 46.17 3.32 -25.04
CA GLY A 218 46.97 4.31 -24.31
C GLY A 218 46.23 5.63 -24.07
N THR A 219 45.48 6.10 -25.08
CA THR A 219 44.68 7.34 -24.98
C THR A 219 43.55 7.18 -23.97
N VAL A 220 42.81 6.06 -24.02
CA VAL A 220 41.72 5.78 -23.07
C VAL A 220 42.23 5.59 -21.65
N ARG A 221 43.41 4.97 -21.46
CA ARG A 221 44.07 4.89 -20.14
C ARG A 221 44.44 6.26 -19.59
N ASN A 222 44.87 7.19 -20.44
CA ASN A 222 45.14 8.56 -20.01
C ASN A 222 43.84 9.28 -19.63
N GLN A 223 42.75 9.11 -20.39
CA GLN A 223 41.44 9.65 -20.03
C GLN A 223 40.93 9.09 -18.69
N MET A 224 41.13 7.79 -18.43
CA MET A 224 40.80 7.18 -17.14
C MET A 224 41.59 7.82 -15.99
N LYS A 225 42.89 8.08 -16.18
CA LYS A 225 43.72 8.75 -15.17
C LYS A 225 43.28 10.20 -14.91
N VAL A 226 42.84 10.91 -15.95
CA VAL A 226 42.29 12.26 -15.81
C VAL A 226 41.00 12.21 -15.00
N LEU A 227 40.07 11.30 -15.33
CA LEU A 227 38.83 11.07 -14.60
C LEU A 227 39.11 10.74 -13.11
N GLN A 228 40.00 9.80 -12.83
CA GLN A 228 40.39 9.43 -11.47
C GLN A 228 40.93 10.62 -10.67
N ARG A 229 41.81 11.42 -11.27
CA ARG A 229 42.37 12.61 -10.63
C ARG A 229 41.30 13.65 -10.31
N LYS A 230 40.36 13.86 -11.24
CA LYS A 230 39.26 14.81 -11.08
C LYS A 230 38.30 14.41 -9.97
N LEU A 231 38.07 13.11 -9.83
CA LEU A 231 37.22 12.52 -8.80
C LEU A 231 37.93 12.28 -7.46
N GLY A 232 39.25 12.51 -7.38
CA GLY A 232 40.02 12.28 -6.15
C GLY A 232 40.18 10.81 -5.76
N VAL A 233 40.02 9.89 -6.72
CA VAL A 233 40.05 8.43 -6.49
C VAL A 233 41.27 7.77 -7.11
N ARG A 234 41.60 6.58 -6.61
CA ARG A 234 42.87 5.88 -6.90
C ARG A 234 42.73 4.73 -7.88
N SER A 235 41.50 4.26 -8.12
CA SER A 235 41.23 3.09 -8.95
C SER A 235 39.96 3.28 -9.78
N LYS A 236 39.74 2.41 -10.78
CA LYS A 236 38.49 2.43 -11.57
C LYS A 236 37.33 1.88 -10.75
N GLU A 237 37.61 1.00 -9.80
CA GLU A 237 36.66 0.42 -8.86
C GLU A 237 36.10 1.49 -7.92
N GLU A 238 36.95 2.40 -7.42
CA GLU A 238 36.51 3.54 -6.61
C GLU A 238 35.64 4.53 -7.41
N VAL A 239 35.94 4.73 -8.70
CA VAL A 239 35.07 5.52 -9.59
C VAL A 239 33.67 4.89 -9.69
N LEU A 240 33.59 3.57 -9.84
CA LEU A 240 32.32 2.84 -9.93
C LEU A 240 31.55 2.86 -8.60
N LEU A 241 32.24 2.68 -7.47
CA LEU A 241 31.62 2.78 -6.14
C LEU A 241 31.11 4.19 -5.84
N LEU A 242 31.86 5.22 -6.25
CA LEU A 242 31.45 6.62 -6.09
C LEU A 242 30.19 6.92 -6.90
N TYR A 243 30.13 6.46 -8.16
CA TYR A 243 28.93 6.59 -8.97
C TYR A 243 27.76 5.78 -8.40
N ALA A 244 27.99 4.54 -7.94
CA ALA A 244 26.94 3.71 -7.35
C ALA A 244 26.37 4.32 -6.07
N GLY A 245 27.22 4.89 -5.20
CA GLY A 245 26.78 5.62 -4.01
C GLY A 245 26.05 6.92 -4.33
N PHE A 246 26.46 7.63 -5.38
CA PHE A 246 25.75 8.81 -5.86
C PHE A 246 24.37 8.45 -6.44
N ALA A 247 24.31 7.43 -7.30
CA ALA A 247 23.08 6.94 -7.89
C ALA A 247 22.11 6.45 -6.81
N SER A 248 22.57 5.68 -5.82
CA SER A 248 21.71 5.25 -4.71
C SER A 248 21.21 6.41 -3.84
N THR A 249 22.01 7.47 -3.67
CA THR A 249 21.58 8.69 -2.97
C THR A 249 20.56 9.47 -3.79
N MET A 250 20.70 9.48 -5.12
CA MET A 250 19.77 10.11 -6.05
C MET A 250 18.48 9.32 -6.19
N ASP A 251 18.51 7.99 -6.23
CA ASP A 251 17.33 7.12 -6.17
C ASP A 251 16.60 7.30 -4.84
N GLY A 252 17.36 7.34 -3.74
CA GLY A 252 16.86 7.71 -2.43
C GLY A 252 16.31 9.14 -2.35
N SER A 253 16.64 10.03 -3.30
CA SER A 253 16.14 11.41 -3.40
C SER A 253 15.07 11.60 -4.47
N ALA A 254 15.00 10.73 -5.48
CA ALA A 254 14.03 10.73 -6.58
C ALA A 254 12.76 9.96 -6.19
N ASN A 255 12.88 8.93 -5.36
CA ASN A 255 11.76 8.40 -4.58
C ASN A 255 11.29 9.36 -3.48
N ARG A 256 12.06 10.44 -3.20
CA ARG A 256 11.66 11.55 -2.30
C ARG A 256 11.14 12.79 -3.04
N THR A 257 10.93 12.75 -4.36
CA THR A 257 9.96 13.70 -4.95
C THR A 257 8.55 13.20 -4.65
N SER A 258 8.26 13.10 -3.35
CA SER A 258 6.93 13.15 -2.80
C SER A 258 6.27 14.40 -3.36
N PRO A 259 5.03 14.32 -3.87
CA PRO A 259 4.20 15.52 -3.96
C PRO A 259 4.30 16.27 -2.62
N ALA A 260 4.28 17.60 -2.64
CA ALA A 260 4.22 18.37 -1.40
C ALA A 260 3.12 17.75 -0.50
N PRO A 261 3.39 17.57 0.81
CA PRO A 261 2.42 17.00 1.72
C PRO A 261 1.09 17.74 1.59
N HIS A 262 -0.01 17.00 1.65
CA HIS A 262 -1.32 17.62 1.56
C HIS A 262 -1.55 18.52 2.77
N GLU A 263 -1.91 19.78 2.52
CA GLU A 263 -2.27 20.73 3.57
C GLU A 263 -3.78 20.98 3.50
N CYS A 264 -4.51 20.59 4.54
CA CYS A 264 -5.89 21.00 4.71
C CYS A 264 -5.93 22.44 5.20
N THR A 265 -6.57 23.32 4.44
CA THR A 265 -6.63 24.77 4.77
C THR A 265 -7.90 25.17 5.49
N ASN A 266 -8.93 24.33 5.47
CA ASN A 266 -10.18 24.63 6.16
C ASN A 266 -10.18 24.02 7.55
N LEU A 267 -10.32 24.88 8.55
CA LEU A 267 -10.29 24.51 9.96
C LEU A 267 -11.29 25.35 10.74
N LEU A 268 -12.15 24.68 11.48
CA LEU A 268 -13.05 25.30 12.44
C LEU A 268 -12.44 25.09 13.82
N HIS A 269 -12.29 26.18 14.57
CA HIS A 269 -11.92 26.15 15.97
C HIS A 269 -13.13 26.55 16.82
N SER A 270 -13.43 25.74 17.84
CA SER A 270 -14.41 26.03 18.87
C SER A 270 -13.84 25.70 20.26
N ASP A 271 -14.60 26.02 21.31
CA ASP A 271 -14.22 25.69 22.69
C ASP A 271 -14.11 24.17 22.91
N ASP A 272 -14.85 23.38 22.12
CA ASP A 272 -14.86 21.91 22.14
C ASP A 272 -13.80 21.30 21.18
N GLY A 273 -12.86 22.10 20.67
CA GLY A 273 -11.75 21.64 19.83
C GLY A 273 -11.87 22.05 18.37
N SER A 274 -11.43 21.20 17.45
CA SER A 274 -11.27 21.56 16.04
C SER A 274 -11.80 20.51 15.08
N ILE A 275 -12.36 20.96 13.96
CA ILE A 275 -12.70 20.11 12.81
C ILE A 275 -12.05 20.69 11.56
N ALA A 276 -11.16 19.93 10.94
CA ALA A 276 -10.66 20.20 9.61
C ALA A 276 -11.57 19.59 8.55
N TRP A 277 -11.68 20.18 7.35
CA TRP A 277 -12.46 19.58 6.26
C TRP A 277 -11.95 19.91 4.86
N GLU A 278 -12.28 19.03 3.93
CA GLU A 278 -12.06 19.27 2.50
C GLU A 278 -13.36 19.72 1.82
N GLU A 279 -13.25 20.61 0.84
CA GLU A 279 -14.35 20.93 -0.07
C GLU A 279 -13.99 20.54 -1.50
N MET A 280 -14.85 19.75 -2.13
CA MET A 280 -14.65 19.20 -3.48
C MET A 280 -15.93 19.28 -4.30
N GLY A 281 -15.83 19.19 -5.62
CA GLY A 281 -16.98 19.25 -6.52
C GLY A 281 -17.33 20.68 -6.96
N ASP A 282 -18.62 21.02 -6.97
CA ASP A 282 -19.14 22.35 -7.30
C ASP A 282 -19.43 23.14 -6.00
N PRO A 283 -18.71 24.25 -5.71
CA PRO A 283 -18.94 25.06 -4.52
C PRO A 283 -20.34 25.68 -4.43
N GLN A 284 -21.05 25.82 -5.55
CA GLN A 284 -22.43 26.31 -5.61
C GLN A 284 -23.45 25.16 -5.75
N GLY A 285 -22.96 23.92 -5.71
CA GLY A 285 -23.76 22.72 -5.79
C GLY A 285 -24.54 22.44 -4.52
N ARG A 286 -25.37 21.40 -4.58
CA ARG A 286 -26.13 20.94 -3.42
C ARG A 286 -25.19 20.32 -2.37
N PRO A 287 -25.32 20.68 -1.07
CA PRO A 287 -24.46 20.15 -0.02
C PRO A 287 -24.59 18.62 0.16
N VAL A 288 -23.43 17.96 0.20
CA VAL A 288 -23.26 16.56 0.56
C VAL A 288 -22.16 16.48 1.62
N VAL A 289 -22.47 15.93 2.79
CA VAL A 289 -21.48 15.69 3.83
C VAL A 289 -20.88 14.30 3.63
N PHE A 290 -19.60 14.24 3.29
CA PHE A 290 -18.88 13.01 3.00
C PHE A 290 -18.09 12.50 4.21
N PHE A 291 -18.52 11.37 4.76
CA PHE A 291 -17.85 10.64 5.82
C PHE A 291 -16.89 9.63 5.18
N HIS A 292 -15.62 9.95 5.28
CA HIS A 292 -14.56 9.32 4.51
C HIS A 292 -14.14 7.94 5.04
N PRO A 293 -13.52 7.08 4.22
CA PRO A 293 -13.04 5.77 4.65
C PRO A 293 -11.72 5.91 5.43
N LEU A 294 -11.06 4.81 5.80
CA LEU A 294 -9.82 4.87 6.59
C LEU A 294 -8.71 5.65 5.86
N GLU A 295 -8.71 5.56 4.54
CA GLU A 295 -7.71 6.11 3.64
C GLU A 295 -7.79 7.64 3.52
N GLY A 296 -8.85 8.28 4.05
CA GLY A 296 -8.93 9.73 4.25
C GLY A 296 -9.95 10.45 3.36
N ALA A 297 -10.07 11.77 3.59
CA ALA A 297 -11.13 12.61 3.04
C ALA A 297 -11.02 12.91 1.54
N LEU A 298 -9.86 12.69 0.93
CA LEU A 298 -9.61 12.98 -0.47
C LEU A 298 -10.21 11.90 -1.40
N MET A 299 -10.51 12.28 -2.64
CA MET A 299 -11.10 11.36 -3.63
C MET A 299 -10.34 11.39 -4.97
N PRO A 300 -10.51 10.36 -5.81
CA PRO A 300 -10.03 10.38 -7.19
C PRO A 300 -10.58 11.57 -7.99
N ASN A 301 -9.77 12.14 -8.89
CA ASN A 301 -10.15 13.27 -9.74
C ASN A 301 -11.40 12.94 -10.59
N ARG A 302 -11.55 11.68 -10.98
CA ARG A 302 -12.75 11.24 -11.71
C ARG A 302 -14.03 11.30 -10.87
N ALA A 303 -13.95 11.02 -9.57
CA ALA A 303 -15.08 11.15 -8.65
C ALA A 303 -15.44 12.62 -8.45
N GLU A 304 -14.44 13.47 -8.19
CA GLU A 304 -14.64 14.92 -8.06
C GLU A 304 -15.28 15.51 -9.32
N ARG A 305 -14.82 15.11 -10.50
CA ARG A 305 -15.38 15.56 -11.78
C ARG A 305 -16.85 15.16 -11.94
N ALA A 306 -17.20 13.91 -11.63
CA ALA A 306 -18.58 13.44 -11.69
C ALA A 306 -19.47 14.23 -10.71
N PHE A 307 -19.00 14.45 -9.48
CA PHE A 307 -19.73 15.25 -8.49
C PHE A 307 -19.93 16.70 -8.93
N ARG A 308 -18.91 17.33 -9.51
CA ARG A 308 -19.02 18.68 -10.09
C ARG A 308 -20.03 18.72 -11.24
N GLN A 309 -20.02 17.74 -12.14
CA GLN A 309 -20.97 17.67 -13.27
C GLN A 309 -22.42 17.48 -12.82
N HIS A 310 -22.62 16.81 -11.69
CA HIS A 310 -23.92 16.63 -11.06
C HIS A 310 -24.33 17.79 -10.12
N GLY A 311 -23.54 18.88 -10.07
CA GLY A 311 -23.83 20.05 -9.24
C GLY A 311 -23.85 19.72 -7.74
N LEU A 312 -22.89 18.91 -7.28
CA LEU A 312 -22.75 18.51 -5.88
C LEU A 312 -21.58 19.26 -5.22
N ARG A 313 -21.84 19.86 -4.05
CA ARG A 313 -20.84 20.43 -3.15
C ARG A 313 -20.48 19.38 -2.10
N ILE A 314 -19.30 18.79 -2.18
CA ILE A 314 -18.86 17.78 -1.22
C ILE A 314 -18.11 18.46 -0.08
N ILE A 315 -18.60 18.31 1.14
CA ILE A 315 -17.98 18.76 2.39
C ILE A 315 -17.50 17.51 3.12
N ALA A 316 -16.20 17.29 3.20
CA ALA A 316 -15.61 16.09 3.76
C ALA A 316 -14.86 16.40 5.07
N PRO A 317 -15.53 16.42 6.22
CA PRO A 317 -14.87 16.62 7.50
C PRO A 317 -13.92 15.47 7.80
N TRP A 318 -12.69 15.80 8.19
CA TRP A 318 -11.74 14.83 8.71
C TRP A 318 -12.27 14.26 10.03
N ARG A 319 -12.25 12.94 10.17
CA ARG A 319 -12.71 12.22 11.38
C ARG A 319 -11.81 12.52 12.59
N PRO A 320 -12.26 12.26 13.84
CA PRO A 320 -11.45 12.41 15.04
C PRO A 320 -10.07 11.76 14.90
N PHE A 321 -9.05 12.42 15.46
CA PHE A 321 -7.66 11.97 15.43
C PHE A 321 -7.06 11.85 14.01
N HIS A 322 -7.60 12.57 13.02
CA HIS A 322 -7.02 12.69 11.69
C HIS A 322 -6.61 14.15 11.42
N GLY A 323 -5.33 14.36 11.14
CA GLY A 323 -4.76 15.69 10.90
C GLY A 323 -5.08 16.65 12.06
N ASP A 324 -5.64 17.81 11.73
CA ASP A 324 -5.97 18.85 12.71
C ASP A 324 -7.37 18.71 13.35
N THR A 325 -8.11 17.63 13.08
CA THR A 325 -9.39 17.37 13.79
C THR A 325 -9.12 16.79 15.18
N SER A 326 -9.62 17.46 16.21
CA SER A 326 -9.50 16.98 17.59
C SER A 326 -10.36 15.74 17.81
N GLY A 327 -9.84 14.80 18.60
CA GLY A 327 -10.59 13.62 19.05
C GLY A 327 -10.82 13.63 20.56
N GLU A 328 -12.01 13.20 20.98
CA GLU A 328 -12.40 13.07 22.38
C GLU A 328 -13.12 11.75 22.58
N GLY A 329 -12.60 10.91 23.48
CA GLY A 329 -13.10 9.55 23.65
C GLY A 329 -12.69 8.62 22.51
N PHE A 330 -13.12 7.37 22.61
CA PHE A 330 -12.84 6.31 21.64
C PHE A 330 -14.13 5.51 21.40
N GLY A 331 -14.18 4.78 20.29
CA GLY A 331 -15.31 3.97 19.90
C GLY A 331 -16.59 4.77 19.78
N GLN A 332 -17.66 4.29 20.43
CA GLN A 332 -18.98 4.93 20.34
C GLN A 332 -18.97 6.35 20.89
N ASP A 333 -18.33 6.59 22.04
CA ASP A 333 -18.24 7.92 22.65
C ASP A 333 -17.55 8.93 21.71
N GLY A 334 -16.49 8.49 21.02
CA GLY A 334 -15.77 9.32 20.05
C GLY A 334 -16.60 9.68 18.82
N ILE A 335 -17.35 8.71 18.29
CA ILE A 335 -18.27 8.93 17.17
C ILE A 335 -19.41 9.87 17.56
N GLU A 336 -19.98 9.73 18.76
CA GLU A 336 -21.05 10.60 19.26
C GLU A 336 -20.54 12.02 19.54
N SER A 337 -19.32 12.17 20.07
CA SER A 337 -18.66 13.47 20.23
C SER A 337 -18.46 14.16 18.88
N PHE A 338 -17.98 13.44 17.86
CA PHE A 338 -17.86 13.99 16.50
C PHE A 338 -19.21 14.41 15.92
N ALA A 339 -20.25 13.59 16.07
CA ALA A 339 -21.59 13.91 15.61
C ALA A 339 -22.14 15.19 16.27
N ALA A 340 -21.81 15.44 17.54
CA ALA A 340 -22.16 16.67 18.23
C ALA A 340 -21.50 17.91 17.60
N LYS A 341 -20.20 17.81 17.29
CA LYS A 341 -19.40 18.92 16.76
C LYS A 341 -19.72 19.24 15.31
N LEU A 342 -20.16 18.26 14.51
CA LEU A 342 -20.51 18.45 13.09
C LEU A 342 -21.57 19.54 12.88
N SER A 343 -22.52 19.70 13.80
CA SER A 343 -23.58 20.71 13.66
C SER A 343 -23.00 22.13 13.62
N GLY A 344 -21.99 22.42 14.44
CA GLY A 344 -21.30 23.72 14.43
C GLY A 344 -20.54 23.98 13.12
N LEU A 345 -19.96 22.95 12.51
CA LEU A 345 -19.37 23.07 11.17
C LEU A 345 -20.42 23.41 10.11
N LEU A 346 -21.55 22.71 10.12
CA LEU A 346 -22.61 22.95 9.12
C LEU A 346 -23.27 24.33 9.30
N GLU A 347 -23.41 24.79 10.55
CA GLU A 347 -23.85 26.17 10.84
C GLU A 347 -22.88 27.22 10.29
N GLN A 348 -21.57 27.05 10.50
CA GLN A 348 -20.55 27.97 9.95
C GLN A 348 -20.59 28.01 8.41
N LEU A 349 -20.87 26.88 7.77
CA LEU A 349 -20.94 26.74 6.32
C LEU A 349 -22.30 27.15 5.72
N ASP A 350 -23.23 27.64 6.55
CA ASP A 350 -24.62 27.98 6.18
C ASP A 350 -25.36 26.81 5.49
N VAL A 351 -25.12 25.59 5.99
CA VAL A 351 -25.73 24.35 5.48
C VAL A 351 -26.86 23.93 6.39
N SER A 352 -28.08 24.36 6.06
CA SER A 352 -29.28 23.97 6.80
C SER A 352 -29.86 22.62 6.38
N ARG A 353 -29.55 22.16 5.15
CA ARG A 353 -29.93 20.83 4.64
C ARG A 353 -28.84 20.23 3.75
N ALA A 354 -28.60 18.93 3.88
CA ALA A 354 -27.60 18.19 3.12
C ALA A 354 -28.01 16.72 2.87
N THR A 355 -27.31 16.07 1.94
CA THR A 355 -27.29 14.60 1.87
C THR A 355 -26.10 14.06 2.65
N ALA A 356 -26.30 13.06 3.49
CA ALA A 356 -25.21 12.34 4.14
C ALA A 356 -24.66 11.26 3.20
N PHE A 357 -23.34 11.18 3.04
CA PHE A 357 -22.70 10.23 2.14
C PHE A 357 -21.52 9.56 2.85
N ALA A 358 -21.44 8.23 2.80
CA ALA A 358 -20.32 7.51 3.39
C ALA A 358 -19.80 6.38 2.52
N THR A 359 -18.50 6.13 2.65
CA THR A 359 -17.83 4.95 2.11
C THR A 359 -17.13 4.20 3.24
N GLN A 360 -17.13 2.86 3.18
CA GLN A 360 -16.42 1.96 4.10
C GLN A 360 -16.54 2.39 5.58
N ALA A 361 -15.42 2.73 6.22
CA ALA A 361 -15.30 3.09 7.64
C ALA A 361 -15.90 4.46 8.03
N GLY A 362 -16.38 5.25 7.06
CA GLY A 362 -17.14 6.46 7.33
C GLY A 362 -18.59 6.19 7.74
N ALA A 363 -19.11 4.98 7.48
CA ALA A 363 -20.49 4.61 7.75
C ALA A 363 -20.96 4.87 9.19
N PRO A 364 -20.26 4.44 10.26
CA PRO A 364 -20.74 4.68 11.62
C PRO A 364 -20.80 6.16 12.00
N TYR A 365 -19.85 6.97 11.51
CA TYR A 365 -19.86 8.42 11.71
C TYR A 365 -21.07 9.06 11.03
N MET A 366 -21.37 8.66 9.78
CA MET A 366 -22.58 9.07 9.08
C MET A 366 -23.84 8.69 9.87
N MET A 367 -23.94 7.43 10.33
CA MET A 367 -25.11 6.95 11.06
C MET A 367 -25.34 7.72 12.36
N ALA A 368 -24.28 8.01 13.12
CA ALA A 368 -24.40 8.82 14.34
C ALA A 368 -24.84 10.26 14.04
N CYS A 369 -24.33 10.87 12.97
CA CYS A 369 -24.70 12.24 12.59
C CYS A 369 -26.16 12.35 12.13
N ILE A 370 -26.64 11.41 11.29
CA ILE A 370 -28.03 11.43 10.84
C ILE A 370 -29.02 11.10 11.95
N LYS A 371 -28.63 10.26 12.91
CA LYS A 371 -29.44 9.94 14.09
C LYS A 371 -29.53 11.13 15.05
N ARG A 372 -28.43 11.87 15.23
CA ARG A 372 -28.39 13.04 16.11
C ARG A 372 -29.12 14.25 15.53
N SER A 373 -28.95 14.52 14.24
CA SER A 373 -29.45 15.74 13.60
C SER A 373 -30.30 15.43 12.34
N PRO A 374 -31.39 14.67 12.46
CA PRO A 374 -32.17 14.20 11.30
C PRO A 374 -32.77 15.35 10.48
N ALA A 375 -33.06 16.50 11.10
CA ALA A 375 -33.60 17.67 10.42
C ALA A 375 -32.65 18.30 9.38
N ILE A 376 -31.34 18.06 9.51
CA ILE A 376 -30.32 18.55 8.57
C ILE A 376 -30.20 17.62 7.36
N PHE A 377 -30.44 16.32 7.52
CA PHE A 377 -30.15 15.35 6.48
C PHE A 377 -31.41 14.89 5.76
N ASP A 378 -31.53 15.25 4.48
CA ASP A 378 -32.67 14.84 3.65
C ASP A 378 -32.68 13.31 3.41
N ARG A 379 -31.49 12.71 3.39
CA ARG A 379 -31.24 11.28 3.16
C ARG A 379 -29.78 10.92 3.43
N ALA A 380 -29.53 9.63 3.57
CA ALA A 380 -28.21 9.03 3.73
C ALA A 380 -27.92 8.01 2.64
N ILE A 381 -26.72 8.05 2.08
CA ILE A 381 -26.26 7.13 1.03
C ILE A 381 -24.94 6.49 1.47
N GLY A 382 -24.93 5.15 1.55
CA GLY A 382 -23.71 4.37 1.74
C GLY A 382 -23.27 3.75 0.41
N ALA A 383 -22.05 4.04 -0.05
CA ALA A 383 -21.44 3.39 -1.22
C ALA A 383 -20.23 2.56 -0.76
N GLY A 384 -20.34 1.23 -0.80
CA GLY A 384 -19.33 0.35 -0.20
C GLY A 384 -19.22 0.56 1.32
N ALA A 385 -20.29 1.04 1.96
CA ALA A 385 -20.34 1.36 3.39
C ALA A 385 -20.26 0.09 4.24
N PHE A 386 -19.42 0.08 5.26
CA PHE A 386 -19.38 -1.05 6.19
C PHE A 386 -20.69 -1.17 6.96
N LEU A 387 -21.07 -2.39 7.32
CA LEU A 387 -22.23 -2.69 8.16
C LEU A 387 -21.75 -3.46 9.41
N PRO A 388 -22.46 -3.36 10.55
CA PRO A 388 -22.03 -3.98 11.80
C PRO A 388 -22.17 -5.50 11.73
N ILE A 389 -21.11 -6.20 12.14
CA ILE A 389 -21.05 -7.67 12.14
C ILE A 389 -21.49 -8.17 13.52
N GLY A 390 -22.74 -8.62 13.62
CA GLY A 390 -23.37 -8.98 14.90
C GLY A 390 -23.39 -10.48 15.20
N THR A 391 -23.22 -11.35 14.19
CA THR A 391 -23.38 -12.81 14.38
C THR A 391 -22.22 -13.62 13.82
N GLU A 392 -22.03 -14.83 14.36
CA GLU A 392 -21.00 -15.75 13.85
C GLU A 392 -21.29 -16.22 12.42
N SER A 393 -22.57 -16.32 12.04
CA SER A 393 -22.95 -16.62 10.65
C SER A 393 -22.53 -15.50 9.70
N GLU A 394 -22.69 -14.24 10.10
CA GLU A 394 -22.21 -13.09 9.32
C GLU A 394 -20.68 -13.07 9.24
N MET A 395 -20.00 -13.34 10.37
CA MET A 395 -18.55 -13.48 10.40
C MET A 395 -18.05 -14.54 9.40
N GLY A 396 -18.81 -15.62 9.20
CA GLY A 396 -18.50 -16.67 8.23
C GLY A 396 -18.56 -16.24 6.76
N LEU A 397 -19.24 -15.12 6.45
CA LEU A 397 -19.41 -14.59 5.08
C LEU A 397 -18.29 -13.61 4.69
N ILE A 398 -17.46 -13.20 5.64
CA ILE A 398 -16.34 -12.27 5.44
C ILE A 398 -15.12 -13.04 4.90
N PRO A 399 -14.35 -12.48 3.95
CA PRO A 399 -13.07 -13.06 3.53
C PRO A 399 -12.15 -13.41 4.69
N ALA A 400 -11.33 -14.44 4.53
CA ALA A 400 -10.52 -14.98 5.63
C ALA A 400 -9.56 -13.93 6.23
N SER A 401 -8.89 -13.13 5.41
CA SER A 401 -7.96 -12.06 5.82
C SER A 401 -8.67 -11.00 6.67
N HIS A 402 -9.80 -10.48 6.17
CA HIS A 402 -10.60 -9.47 6.88
C HIS A 402 -11.18 -10.03 8.18
N ARG A 403 -11.69 -11.27 8.15
CA ARG A 403 -12.23 -11.96 9.32
C ARG A 403 -11.18 -12.16 10.41
N MET A 404 -9.93 -12.47 10.05
CA MET A 404 -8.83 -12.58 11.00
C MET A 404 -8.58 -11.25 11.71
N SER A 405 -8.63 -10.13 10.99
CA SER A 405 -8.44 -8.81 11.59
C SER A 405 -9.51 -8.50 12.65
N ILE A 406 -10.79 -8.72 12.33
CA ILE A 406 -11.92 -8.47 13.25
C ILE A 406 -11.81 -9.38 14.48
N ARG A 407 -11.55 -10.67 14.29
CA ARG A 407 -11.41 -11.62 15.41
C ARG A 407 -10.21 -11.30 16.29
N ALA A 408 -9.06 -10.96 15.71
CA ALA A 408 -7.87 -10.61 16.48
C ALA A 408 -8.14 -9.42 17.40
N VAL A 409 -8.83 -8.39 16.89
CA VAL A 409 -9.18 -7.20 17.67
C VAL A 409 -10.21 -7.50 18.76
N ARG A 410 -11.21 -8.35 18.49
CA ARG A 410 -12.16 -8.82 19.52
C ARG A 410 -11.48 -9.62 20.63
N THR A 411 -10.44 -10.39 20.29
CA THR A 411 -9.67 -11.18 21.26
C THR A 411 -8.70 -10.33 22.07
N ALA A 412 -8.00 -9.41 21.40
CA ALA A 412 -6.99 -8.55 22.02
C ALA A 412 -6.97 -7.17 21.33
N PRO A 413 -7.71 -6.16 21.83
CA PRO A 413 -7.75 -4.81 21.26
C PRO A 413 -6.38 -4.16 21.03
N ALA A 414 -5.34 -4.47 21.82
CA ALA A 414 -3.99 -3.93 21.59
C ALA A 414 -3.36 -4.36 20.25
N VAL A 415 -3.86 -5.43 19.61
CA VAL A 415 -3.40 -5.84 18.29
C VAL A 415 -3.64 -4.75 17.24
N ALA A 416 -4.66 -3.91 17.40
CA ALA A 416 -4.94 -2.82 16.47
C ALA A 416 -3.77 -1.83 16.41
N ARG A 417 -3.21 -1.46 17.57
CA ARG A 417 -2.02 -0.61 17.62
C ARG A 417 -0.82 -1.28 16.97
N MET A 418 -0.58 -2.55 17.31
CA MET A 418 0.52 -3.32 16.72
C MET A 418 0.39 -3.40 15.19
N TYR A 419 -0.82 -3.62 14.69
CA TYR A 419 -1.13 -3.70 13.27
C TYR A 419 -0.87 -2.38 12.53
N GLN A 420 -1.39 -1.26 13.05
CA GLN A 420 -1.17 0.06 12.46
C GLN A 420 0.31 0.46 12.47
N ARG A 421 1.05 0.12 13.54
CA ARG A 421 2.50 0.33 13.64
C ARG A 421 3.29 -0.52 12.63
N GLY A 422 2.94 -1.80 12.48
CA GLY A 422 3.54 -2.68 11.50
C GLY A 422 3.30 -2.21 10.07
N MET A 423 2.08 -1.74 9.78
CA MET A 423 1.72 -1.14 8.49
C MET A 423 2.58 0.08 8.16
N LEU A 424 2.73 1.01 9.10
CA LEU A 424 3.58 2.20 8.93
C LEU A 424 5.05 1.83 8.71
N ALA A 425 5.58 0.90 9.50
CA ALA A 425 6.96 0.44 9.34
C ALA A 425 7.16 -0.31 8.00
N ALA A 426 6.14 -1.00 7.48
CA ALA A 426 6.15 -1.58 6.14
C ALA A 426 6.17 -0.50 5.04
N ILE A 427 5.50 0.63 5.24
CA ILE A 427 5.58 1.80 4.35
C ILE A 427 7.02 2.34 4.33
N GLY A 428 7.58 2.67 5.50
CA GLY A 428 8.94 3.23 5.60
C GLY A 428 10.05 2.30 5.10
N SER A 429 9.82 0.98 5.12
CA SER A 429 10.77 -0.01 4.59
C SER A 429 10.50 -0.43 3.12
N GLY A 430 9.47 0.14 2.48
CA GLY A 430 9.11 -0.17 1.08
C GLY A 430 8.43 -1.52 0.86
N SER A 431 8.04 -2.22 1.93
CA SER A 431 7.40 -3.54 1.87
C SER A 431 5.87 -3.50 1.97
N PHE A 432 5.26 -2.30 1.99
CA PHE A 432 3.81 -2.14 2.14
C PHE A 432 2.99 -2.84 1.05
N HIS A 433 3.53 -3.00 -0.15
CA HIS A 433 2.87 -3.76 -1.21
C HIS A 433 2.52 -5.19 -0.81
N ARG A 434 3.38 -5.87 -0.02
CA ARG A 434 3.13 -7.24 0.45
C ARG A 434 1.94 -7.29 1.39
N PHE A 435 1.82 -6.28 2.24
CA PHE A 435 0.68 -6.14 3.13
C PHE A 435 -0.63 -6.04 2.34
N VAL A 436 -0.64 -5.25 1.28
CA VAL A 436 -1.81 -5.12 0.40
C VAL A 436 -2.10 -6.41 -0.37
N GLU A 437 -1.06 -7.10 -0.84
CA GLU A 437 -1.18 -8.41 -1.50
C GLU A 437 -1.79 -9.48 -0.59
N ASP A 438 -1.29 -9.60 0.63
CA ASP A 438 -1.78 -10.57 1.60
C ASP A 438 -3.21 -10.24 2.06
N PHE A 439 -3.55 -8.96 2.21
CA PHE A 439 -4.88 -8.53 2.65
C PHE A 439 -5.96 -8.82 1.60
N TYR A 440 -5.67 -8.55 0.32
CA TYR A 440 -6.58 -8.76 -0.81
C TYR A 440 -6.26 -10.00 -1.64
N ASP A 441 -5.59 -11.00 -1.06
CA ASP A 441 -5.30 -12.26 -1.74
C ASP A 441 -6.59 -12.94 -2.23
N GLY A 442 -6.61 -13.35 -3.50
CA GLY A 442 -7.80 -13.87 -4.16
C GLY A 442 -8.85 -12.84 -4.61
N TYR A 443 -8.65 -11.54 -4.35
CA TYR A 443 -9.59 -10.46 -4.71
C TYR A 443 -8.98 -9.48 -5.73
N GLN A 444 -8.82 -9.94 -6.96
CA GLN A 444 -8.14 -9.18 -8.03
C GLN A 444 -8.73 -7.79 -8.27
N ARG A 445 -10.06 -7.62 -8.16
CA ARG A 445 -10.70 -6.31 -8.35
C ARG A 445 -10.24 -5.27 -7.33
N GLU A 446 -10.09 -5.67 -6.08
CA GLU A 446 -9.59 -4.79 -5.02
C GLU A 446 -8.12 -4.46 -5.24
N LEU A 447 -7.32 -5.48 -5.58
CA LEU A 447 -5.91 -5.31 -5.93
C LEU A 447 -5.69 -4.35 -7.11
N ASP A 448 -6.52 -4.44 -8.15
CA ASP A 448 -6.47 -3.54 -9.31
C ASP A 448 -6.81 -2.10 -8.90
N ALA A 449 -7.80 -1.92 -8.02
CA ALA A 449 -8.21 -0.61 -7.54
C ALA A 449 -7.11 0.06 -6.70
N VAL A 450 -6.59 -0.61 -5.67
CA VAL A 450 -5.57 -0.04 -4.77
C VAL A 450 -4.22 0.19 -5.45
N ARG A 451 -3.95 -0.51 -6.56
CA ARG A 451 -2.77 -0.27 -7.41
C ARG A 451 -2.99 0.76 -8.49
N HIS A 452 -4.23 1.21 -8.70
CA HIS A 452 -4.51 2.22 -9.71
C HIS A 452 -3.74 3.51 -9.33
N PRO A 453 -2.92 4.08 -10.24
CA PRO A 453 -2.04 5.21 -9.89
C PRO A 453 -2.77 6.42 -9.29
N GLU A 454 -3.99 6.68 -9.78
CA GLU A 454 -4.84 7.75 -9.26
C GLU A 454 -5.25 7.50 -7.79
N LEU A 455 -5.67 6.28 -7.45
CA LEU A 455 -6.11 5.96 -6.10
C LEU A 455 -4.91 5.90 -5.14
N LEU A 456 -3.79 5.34 -5.59
CA LEU A 456 -2.52 5.36 -4.84
C LEU A 456 -2.05 6.79 -4.54
N SER A 457 -2.16 7.70 -5.51
CA SER A 457 -1.85 9.11 -5.29
C SER A 457 -2.79 9.78 -4.29
N VAL A 458 -4.06 9.41 -4.26
CA VAL A 458 -5.02 9.89 -3.26
C VAL A 458 -4.64 9.39 -1.87
N PHE A 459 -4.32 8.11 -1.72
CA PHE A 459 -3.91 7.51 -0.45
C PHE A 459 -2.63 8.15 0.10
N ARG A 460 -1.60 8.34 -0.73
CA ARG A 460 -0.36 9.05 -0.34
C ARG A 460 -0.64 10.43 0.22
N ARG A 461 -1.42 11.24 -0.51
CA ARG A 461 -1.76 12.61 -0.10
C ARG A 461 -2.55 12.62 1.20
N ALA A 462 -3.59 11.79 1.29
CA ALA A 462 -4.43 11.75 2.47
C ALA A 462 -3.64 11.27 3.71
N ALA A 463 -2.82 10.22 3.58
CA ALA A 463 -1.96 9.73 4.65
C ALA A 463 -0.98 10.81 5.14
N SER A 464 -0.38 11.57 4.22
CA SER A 464 0.57 12.64 4.55
C SER A 464 -0.02 13.77 5.40
N TYR A 465 -1.35 13.86 5.49
CA TYR A 465 -2.06 14.77 6.39
C TYR A 465 -2.63 14.04 7.61
N SER A 466 -3.33 12.92 7.38
CA SER A 466 -4.19 12.30 8.39
C SER A 466 -3.45 11.61 9.53
N ILE A 467 -2.24 11.10 9.26
CA ILE A 467 -1.50 10.26 10.22
C ILE A 467 -0.33 11.04 10.86
N THR A 468 -0.17 12.33 10.56
CA THR A 468 0.99 13.15 10.95
C THR A 468 1.27 13.22 12.46
N SER A 469 0.22 13.30 13.28
CA SER A 469 0.33 13.59 14.72
C SER A 469 0.07 12.37 15.61
N THR A 470 -0.81 11.45 15.19
CA THR A 470 -1.19 10.26 15.96
C THR A 470 -1.71 9.14 15.05
N LEU A 471 -1.66 7.90 15.57
CA LEU A 471 -2.30 6.72 14.97
C LEU A 471 -3.64 6.38 15.63
N ASP A 472 -4.11 7.19 16.57
CA ASP A 472 -5.33 6.91 17.33
C ASP A 472 -6.55 6.77 16.43
N GLY A 473 -6.68 7.56 15.36
CA GLY A 473 -7.80 7.48 14.42
C GLY A 473 -7.89 6.14 13.67
N PRO A 474 -6.81 5.68 13.02
CA PRO A 474 -6.74 4.34 12.44
C PRO A 474 -6.93 3.20 13.45
N ILE A 475 -6.37 3.31 14.66
CA ILE A 475 -6.52 2.31 15.72
C ILE A 475 -7.98 2.21 16.16
N ASP A 476 -8.59 3.35 16.45
CA ASP A 476 -9.99 3.46 16.85
C ASP A 476 -10.93 2.93 15.77
N THR A 477 -10.65 3.26 14.51
CA THR A 477 -11.41 2.74 13.36
C THR A 477 -11.39 1.21 13.33
N MET A 478 -10.24 0.58 13.54
CA MET A 478 -10.11 -0.87 13.52
C MET A 478 -10.85 -1.53 14.71
N GLN A 479 -10.74 -0.92 15.90
CA GLN A 479 -11.43 -1.38 17.12
C GLN A 479 -12.94 -1.24 17.01
N PHE A 480 -13.42 -0.09 16.54
CA PHE A 480 -14.84 0.17 16.38
C PHE A 480 -15.45 -0.67 15.25
N TRP A 481 -14.74 -0.87 14.14
CA TRP A 481 -15.23 -1.77 13.08
C TRP A 481 -15.41 -3.20 13.57
N ALA A 482 -14.52 -3.66 14.46
CA ALA A 482 -14.65 -4.97 15.09
C ALA A 482 -15.77 -5.03 16.14
N SER A 483 -16.28 -3.91 16.66
CA SER A 483 -17.37 -3.90 17.64
C SER A 483 -18.74 -4.15 17.00
N ASP A 484 -19.77 -4.35 17.82
CA ASP A 484 -21.16 -4.33 17.35
C ASP A 484 -21.74 -2.93 17.56
N TRP A 485 -21.97 -2.24 16.44
CA TRP A 485 -22.54 -0.89 16.39
C TRP A 485 -23.93 -0.89 15.71
N SER A 486 -24.64 -2.02 15.76
CA SER A 486 -26.00 -2.18 15.21
C SER A 486 -26.99 -1.14 15.73
N GLU A 487 -26.78 -0.61 16.94
CA GLU A 487 -27.68 0.37 17.55
C GLU A 487 -27.68 1.74 16.88
N LEU A 488 -26.68 2.03 16.05
CA LEU A 488 -26.68 3.22 15.19
C LEU A 488 -27.75 3.14 14.09
N PHE A 489 -28.32 1.96 13.81
CA PHE A 489 -29.42 1.77 12.85
C PHE A 489 -30.80 1.75 13.51
N ALA A 490 -30.89 1.70 14.84
CA ALA A 490 -32.16 1.76 15.54
C ALA A 490 -32.79 3.15 15.42
N ASP A 491 -34.09 3.20 15.14
CA ASP A 491 -34.92 4.42 15.09
C ASP A 491 -34.40 5.53 14.17
N ILE A 492 -33.83 5.16 13.01
CA ILE A 492 -33.38 6.14 12.02
C ILE A 492 -34.56 6.80 11.29
N GLU A 493 -34.63 8.14 11.37
CA GLU A 493 -35.66 8.93 10.67
C GLU A 493 -35.27 9.25 9.22
N VAL A 494 -33.96 9.32 8.95
CA VAL A 494 -33.39 9.72 7.67
C VAL A 494 -33.39 8.53 6.69
N PRO A 495 -33.96 8.65 5.48
CA PRO A 495 -33.96 7.55 4.50
C PRO A 495 -32.54 7.10 4.12
N LEU A 496 -32.24 5.82 4.33
CA LEU A 496 -30.95 5.21 4.00
C LEU A 496 -31.03 4.40 2.69
N SER A 497 -30.09 4.66 1.77
CA SER A 497 -29.86 3.87 0.56
C SER A 497 -28.45 3.31 0.53
N LEU A 498 -28.31 2.03 0.18
CA LEU A 498 -27.01 1.35 0.13
C LEU A 498 -26.70 0.87 -1.29
N MET A 499 -25.44 1.03 -1.70
CA MET A 499 -24.89 0.61 -2.99
C MET A 499 -23.56 -0.11 -2.77
N TYR A 500 -23.37 -1.26 -3.42
CA TYR A 500 -22.14 -2.06 -3.33
C TYR A 500 -21.68 -2.54 -4.71
N GLY A 501 -20.40 -2.88 -4.84
CA GLY A 501 -19.90 -3.59 -6.01
C GLY A 501 -20.28 -5.07 -5.98
N THR A 502 -20.44 -5.72 -7.13
CA THR A 502 -20.67 -7.19 -7.18
C THR A 502 -19.45 -8.01 -6.79
N HIS A 503 -18.26 -7.42 -6.81
CA HIS A 503 -16.99 -8.02 -6.43
C HIS A 503 -16.39 -7.36 -5.17
N ASP A 504 -17.22 -6.68 -4.37
CA ASP A 504 -16.80 -6.05 -3.12
C ASP A 504 -16.30 -7.11 -2.12
N ALA A 505 -15.00 -7.10 -1.84
CA ALA A 505 -14.39 -8.03 -0.89
C ALA A 505 -14.59 -7.57 0.56
N ASN A 506 -14.73 -6.27 0.80
CA ASN A 506 -14.91 -5.75 2.15
C ASN A 506 -16.32 -6.04 2.67
N MET A 507 -17.32 -5.94 1.79
CA MET A 507 -18.73 -6.18 2.06
C MET A 507 -19.35 -7.10 0.98
N PRO A 508 -19.05 -8.42 1.00
CA PRO A 508 -19.60 -9.34 0.02
C PRO A 508 -21.13 -9.32 0.00
N ARG A 509 -21.73 -9.52 -1.19
CA ARG A 509 -23.20 -9.49 -1.37
C ARG A 509 -23.96 -10.29 -0.31
N ALA A 510 -23.53 -11.53 -0.04
CA ALA A 510 -24.19 -12.39 0.94
C ALA A 510 -24.18 -11.79 2.35
N LEU A 511 -23.07 -11.14 2.72
CA LEU A 511 -22.95 -10.45 4.00
C LEU A 511 -23.88 -9.24 4.07
N VAL A 512 -23.87 -8.41 3.03
CA VAL A 512 -24.75 -7.24 2.93
C VAL A 512 -26.22 -7.65 3.05
N GLU A 513 -26.64 -8.69 2.32
CA GLU A 513 -28.01 -9.20 2.36
C GLU A 513 -28.37 -9.76 3.75
N ALA A 514 -27.47 -10.51 4.40
CA ALA A 514 -27.69 -11.05 5.74
C ALA A 514 -27.82 -9.94 6.80
N VAL A 515 -26.90 -8.98 6.82
CA VAL A 515 -26.93 -7.87 7.78
C VAL A 515 -28.13 -6.96 7.52
N SER A 516 -28.45 -6.67 6.25
CA SER A 516 -29.64 -5.88 5.89
C SER A 516 -30.93 -6.55 6.37
N ALA A 517 -31.03 -7.88 6.23
CA ALA A 517 -32.19 -8.62 6.74
C ALA A 517 -32.30 -8.56 8.27
N ARG A 518 -31.18 -8.70 8.99
CA ARG A 518 -31.16 -8.59 10.46
C ARG A 518 -31.55 -7.21 10.95
N LEU A 519 -31.06 -6.16 10.29
CA LEU A 519 -31.29 -4.77 10.67
C LEU A 519 -32.59 -4.18 10.07
N GLY A 520 -33.36 -4.95 9.29
CA GLY A 520 -34.58 -4.47 8.65
C GLY A 520 -34.34 -3.39 7.59
N LEU A 521 -33.17 -3.36 6.96
CA LEU A 521 -32.80 -2.36 5.96
C LEU A 521 -33.43 -2.66 4.60
N ARG A 522 -33.62 -1.61 3.81
CA ARG A 522 -33.99 -1.76 2.40
C ARG A 522 -32.92 -2.53 1.65
N ARG A 523 -33.33 -3.28 0.62
CA ARG A 523 -32.41 -4.04 -0.22
C ARG A 523 -31.38 -3.10 -0.85
N ALA A 524 -30.10 -3.42 -0.67
CA ALA A 524 -29.01 -2.71 -1.30
C ALA A 524 -29.01 -2.90 -2.83
N SER A 525 -28.55 -1.88 -3.53
CA SER A 525 -28.27 -1.94 -4.97
C SER A 525 -26.85 -2.46 -5.21
N PHE A 526 -26.64 -3.16 -6.33
CA PHE A 526 -25.33 -3.70 -6.69
C PHE A 526 -24.90 -3.21 -8.07
N ILE A 527 -23.66 -2.73 -8.16
CA ILE A 527 -23.02 -2.28 -9.39
C ILE A 527 -22.19 -3.43 -9.96
N GLU A 528 -22.54 -3.84 -11.18
CA GLU A 528 -21.85 -4.92 -11.88
C GLU A 528 -20.38 -4.56 -12.16
N ASN A 529 -19.48 -5.53 -12.01
CA ASN A 529 -18.03 -5.40 -12.25
C ASN A 529 -17.33 -4.30 -11.43
N ALA A 530 -17.87 -3.99 -10.24
CA ALA A 530 -17.23 -3.09 -9.27
C ALA A 530 -16.85 -3.85 -7.99
N GLY A 531 -15.77 -3.42 -7.35
CA GLY A 531 -15.33 -3.82 -6.01
C GLY A 531 -15.75 -2.81 -4.94
N SER A 532 -15.03 -2.77 -3.84
CA SER A 532 -15.34 -1.93 -2.68
C SER A 532 -15.07 -0.44 -2.90
N PHE A 533 -14.09 -0.09 -3.74
CA PHE A 533 -13.68 1.29 -4.02
C PHE A 533 -14.59 1.96 -5.06
N LEU A 534 -15.88 2.16 -4.78
CA LEU A 534 -16.87 2.66 -5.75
C LEU A 534 -16.60 4.09 -6.27
N LEU A 535 -15.93 4.95 -5.51
CA LEU A 535 -15.49 6.27 -6.00
C LEU A 535 -14.42 6.14 -7.10
N MET A 536 -13.64 5.06 -7.06
CA MET A 536 -12.82 4.62 -8.17
C MET A 536 -13.76 3.96 -9.18
N ASP A 537 -14.30 2.79 -8.92
CA ASP A 537 -14.93 1.93 -9.94
C ASP A 537 -16.14 2.50 -10.67
N SER A 538 -16.96 3.34 -10.04
CA SER A 538 -18.22 3.81 -10.61
C SER A 538 -18.67 5.18 -10.09
N PRO A 539 -17.84 6.23 -10.24
CA PRO A 539 -18.13 7.57 -9.72
C PRO A 539 -19.44 8.15 -10.28
N GLU A 540 -19.77 7.87 -11.53
CA GLU A 540 -21.01 8.34 -12.16
C GLU A 540 -22.28 7.68 -11.60
N ALA A 541 -22.18 6.42 -11.15
CA ALA A 541 -23.31 5.77 -10.49
C ALA A 541 -23.55 6.39 -9.11
N VAL A 542 -22.46 6.65 -8.37
CA VAL A 542 -22.51 7.32 -7.06
C VAL A 542 -23.02 8.76 -7.21
N ALA A 543 -22.49 9.53 -8.16
CA ALA A 543 -22.91 10.90 -8.43
C ALA A 543 -24.40 10.99 -8.81
N ARG A 544 -24.88 10.07 -9.67
CA ARG A 544 -26.30 9.99 -10.02
C ARG A 544 -27.18 9.76 -8.79
N LEU A 545 -26.88 8.74 -8.00
CA LEU A 545 -27.64 8.43 -6.78
C LEU A 545 -27.63 9.61 -5.80
N LEU A 546 -26.48 10.25 -5.61
CA LEU A 546 -26.36 11.45 -4.80
C LEU A 546 -27.18 12.60 -5.39
N SER A 547 -27.34 12.70 -6.72
CA SER A 547 -28.03 13.77 -7.44
C SER A 547 -29.56 13.64 -7.52
N GLU A 548 -30.12 12.45 -7.32
CA GLU A 548 -31.57 12.16 -7.42
C GLU A 548 -32.39 13.00 -6.42
N ARG A 549 -33.71 13.04 -6.46
CA ARG A 549 -34.52 13.76 -5.45
C ARG A 549 -35.29 12.78 -4.58
#